data_AF-A0A8A7K9W3-F1
#
_entry.id   AF-A0A8A7K9W3-F1
#
_cell.length_a   1.000
_cell.length_b   1.000
_cell.length_c   1.000
_cell.angle_alpha   90.00
_cell.angle_beta   90.00
_cell.angle_gamma   90.00
#
_symmetry.space_group_name_H-M   'P 1'
#
loop_
_entity.id
_entity.type
_entity.pdbx_description
1 polymer ?
#
loop_
_entity_poly.entity_id
_entity_poly.type
_entity_poly.pdbx_seq_one_letter_code
_entity_poly.pdbx_strand_id
1 'polypeptide(L)'
;MYNKRFELVFLFLISIILLLLTACDSAPADDILINNFREHRSDFKKLITMFRQDKELGYISQKTISPMDAISEERKKEYRDLLKELKIKQIKSYDKNENIAFNVYAVGLSVTGAAKGYEYCEKQIPAHLEVVRNLDEDYQKEREKDEPLAYYKFRHIEGNWYLYYSVDD
;
A
#
# COMPACT_ATOMS: atom_id res chain seq x y z
N MET A 1 -28.89 -44.82 -11.00
CA MET A 1 -28.17 -44.62 -9.72
C MET A 1 -27.38 -43.33 -9.82
N TYR A 2 -27.83 -42.29 -9.11
CA TYR A 2 -27.19 -40.97 -9.12
C TYR A 2 -25.90 -41.02 -8.29
N ASN A 3 -24.78 -40.59 -8.88
CA ASN A 3 -23.45 -40.84 -8.32
C ASN A 3 -23.08 -39.71 -7.34
N LYS A 4 -23.47 -39.86 -6.06
CA LYS A 4 -23.27 -38.84 -4.99
C LYS A 4 -21.85 -38.28 -4.87
N ARG A 5 -20.84 -39.03 -5.33
CA ARG A 5 -19.44 -38.57 -5.39
C ARG A 5 -19.21 -37.44 -6.39
N PHE A 6 -19.94 -37.45 -7.51
CA PHE A 6 -19.86 -36.41 -8.53
C PHE A 6 -20.49 -35.09 -8.03
N GLU A 7 -21.62 -35.16 -7.32
CA GLU A 7 -22.24 -33.99 -6.70
C GLU A 7 -21.35 -33.35 -5.63
N LEU A 8 -20.68 -34.15 -4.79
CA LEU A 8 -19.77 -33.62 -3.78
C LEU A 8 -18.57 -32.88 -4.40
N VAL A 9 -17.99 -33.45 -5.47
CA VAL A 9 -16.87 -32.81 -6.19
C VAL A 9 -17.33 -31.54 -6.89
N PHE A 10 -18.53 -31.56 -7.49
CA PHE A 10 -19.10 -30.40 -8.17
C PHE A 10 -19.41 -29.26 -7.20
N LEU A 11 -19.99 -29.57 -6.03
CA LEU A 11 -20.24 -28.59 -4.97
C LEU A 11 -18.95 -28.02 -4.36
N PHE A 12 -17.91 -28.86 -4.23
CA PHE A 12 -16.59 -28.41 -3.79
C PHE A 12 -15.90 -27.50 -4.80
N LEU A 13 -16.01 -27.78 -6.10
CA LEU A 13 -15.51 -26.90 -7.15
C LEU A 13 -16.28 -25.58 -7.21
N ILE A 14 -17.60 -25.60 -7.05
CA ILE A 14 -18.42 -24.39 -6.95
C ILE A 14 -18.04 -23.56 -5.72
N SER A 15 -17.77 -24.19 -4.57
CA SER A 15 -17.34 -23.45 -3.37
C SER A 15 -15.96 -22.81 -3.55
N ILE A 16 -15.02 -23.48 -4.21
CA ILE A 16 -13.71 -22.91 -4.58
C ILE A 16 -13.89 -21.75 -5.56
N ILE A 17 -14.75 -21.88 -6.58
CA ILE A 17 -15.03 -20.81 -7.54
C ILE A 17 -15.69 -19.61 -6.85
N LEU A 18 -16.64 -19.84 -5.93
CA LEU A 18 -17.27 -18.79 -5.14
C LEU A 18 -16.29 -18.11 -4.17
N LEU A 19 -15.33 -18.85 -3.61
CA LEU A 19 -14.23 -18.30 -2.79
C LEU A 19 -13.24 -17.47 -3.62
N LEU A 20 -13.04 -17.80 -4.90
CA LEU A 20 -12.19 -17.05 -5.81
C LEU A 20 -12.87 -15.76 -6.33
N LEU A 21 -14.20 -15.70 -6.34
CA LEU A 21 -14.98 -14.54 -6.83
C LEU A 21 -15.10 -13.39 -5.81
N THR A 22 -14.83 -13.63 -4.52
CA THR A 22 -14.96 -12.59 -3.46
C THR A 22 -13.64 -11.87 -3.14
N ALA A 23 -12.54 -12.21 -3.79
CA ALA A 23 -11.20 -11.71 -3.47
C ALA A 23 -10.71 -10.58 -4.41
N CYS A 24 -11.62 -9.81 -5.01
CA CYS A 24 -11.22 -8.63 -5.79
C CYS A 24 -11.18 -7.40 -4.88
N ASP A 25 -10.10 -7.28 -4.11
CA ASP A 25 -9.82 -6.09 -3.30
C ASP A 25 -9.38 -4.96 -4.26
N SER A 26 -10.20 -3.92 -4.41
CA SER A 26 -9.85 -2.76 -5.22
C SER A 26 -9.00 -1.77 -4.42
N ALA A 27 -8.20 -0.96 -5.12
CA ALA A 27 -7.44 0.10 -4.45
C ALA A 27 -8.41 1.12 -3.80
N PRO A 28 -8.14 1.61 -2.58
CA PRO A 28 -8.96 2.63 -1.94
C PRO A 28 -9.01 3.92 -2.77
N ALA A 29 -10.16 4.59 -2.79
CA ALA A 29 -10.29 5.91 -3.43
C ALA A 29 -9.43 6.97 -2.71
N ASP A 30 -9.02 7.99 -3.44
CA ASP A 30 -8.17 9.08 -2.92
C ASP A 30 -8.79 9.76 -1.70
N ASP A 31 -10.10 10.05 -1.75
CA ASP A 31 -10.78 10.76 -0.66
C ASP A 31 -10.82 9.93 0.64
N ILE A 32 -10.88 8.60 0.54
CA ILE A 32 -10.79 7.70 1.71
C ILE A 32 -9.41 7.83 2.35
N LEU A 33 -8.35 7.83 1.55
CA LEU A 33 -6.98 7.97 2.05
C LEU A 33 -6.74 9.37 2.62
N ILE A 34 -7.17 10.43 1.92
CA ILE A 34 -7.00 11.81 2.38
C ILE A 34 -7.76 12.05 3.68
N ASN A 35 -8.97 11.51 3.83
CA ASN A 35 -9.73 11.64 5.08
C ASN A 35 -9.06 10.90 6.23
N ASN A 36 -8.61 9.66 6.01
CA ASN A 36 -7.86 8.89 7.00
C ASN A 36 -6.56 9.60 7.42
N PHE A 37 -5.84 10.19 6.47
CA PHE A 37 -4.65 11.00 6.77
C PHE A 37 -4.97 12.22 7.65
N ARG A 38 -6.05 12.95 7.33
CA ARG A 38 -6.45 14.14 8.09
C ARG A 38 -6.89 13.80 9.51
N GLU A 39 -7.68 12.73 9.66
CA GLU A 39 -8.16 12.24 10.95
C GLU A 39 -7.00 11.78 11.86
N HIS A 40 -6.00 11.11 11.28
CA HIS A 40 -4.87 10.54 12.02
C HIS A 40 -3.54 11.28 11.80
N ARG A 41 -3.59 12.58 11.52
CA ARG A 41 -2.41 13.37 11.13
C ARG A 41 -1.27 13.32 12.16
N SER A 42 -1.60 13.27 13.45
CA SER A 42 -0.61 13.14 14.53
C SER A 42 0.11 11.79 14.50
N ASP A 43 -0.59 10.72 14.16
CA ASP A 43 -0.06 9.36 14.16
C ASP A 43 0.86 9.14 12.96
N PHE A 44 0.53 9.69 11.79
CA PHE A 44 1.45 9.74 10.65
C PHE A 44 2.75 10.47 10.98
N LYS A 45 2.66 11.63 11.65
CA LYS A 45 3.85 12.36 12.12
C LYS A 45 4.66 11.59 13.15
N LYS A 46 3.99 10.85 14.03
CA LYS A 46 4.64 9.95 15.00
C LYS A 46 5.43 8.86 14.27
N LEU A 47 4.86 8.22 13.25
CA LEU A 47 5.57 7.21 12.45
C LEU A 47 6.82 7.76 11.77
N ILE A 48 6.76 8.96 11.18
CA ILE A 48 7.94 9.61 10.60
C ILE A 48 9.02 9.85 11.66
N THR A 49 8.61 10.33 12.84
CA THR A 49 9.53 10.58 13.96
C THR A 49 10.21 9.29 14.40
N MET A 50 9.46 8.22 14.55
CA MET A 50 10.00 6.91 14.90
C MET A 50 10.99 6.41 13.85
N PHE A 51 10.64 6.47 12.55
CA PHE A 51 11.55 6.05 11.47
C PHE A 51 12.86 6.84 11.46
N ARG A 52 12.83 8.12 11.79
CA ARG A 52 14.04 8.96 11.89
C ARG A 52 14.92 8.60 13.08
N GLN A 53 14.32 8.14 14.17
CA GLN A 53 15.03 7.65 15.35
C GLN A 53 15.63 6.25 15.09
N ASP A 54 14.85 5.39 14.43
CA ASP A 54 15.17 4.01 14.11
C ASP A 54 15.90 3.91 12.76
N LYS A 55 17.07 4.56 12.65
CA LYS A 55 17.79 4.79 11.38
C LYS A 55 18.14 3.53 10.58
N GLU A 56 18.25 2.38 11.26
CA GLU A 56 18.58 1.11 10.62
C GLU A 56 17.35 0.39 10.05
N LEU A 57 16.14 0.81 10.44
CA LEU A 57 14.89 0.22 9.95
C LEU A 57 14.61 0.67 8.52
N GLY A 58 14.72 -0.26 7.58
CA GLY A 58 14.39 -0.05 6.16
C GLY A 58 12.96 -0.44 5.80
N TYR A 59 12.37 -1.36 6.56
CA TYR A 59 11.07 -1.94 6.26
C TYR A 59 10.37 -2.47 7.51
N ILE A 60 9.06 -2.25 7.60
CA ILE A 60 8.20 -2.84 8.62
C ILE A 60 6.80 -3.14 8.07
N SER A 61 6.28 -4.32 8.36
CA SER A 61 4.90 -4.70 8.14
C SER A 61 4.26 -5.20 9.44
N GLN A 62 2.99 -5.59 9.36
CA GLN A 62 2.30 -6.22 10.49
C GLN A 62 2.95 -7.54 10.93
N LYS A 63 3.76 -8.19 10.07
CA LYS A 63 4.31 -9.53 10.31
C LYS A 63 5.83 -9.56 10.39
N THR A 64 6.50 -8.75 9.57
CA THR A 64 7.94 -8.82 9.32
C THR A 64 8.57 -7.45 9.41
N ILE A 65 9.86 -7.42 9.69
CA ILE A 65 10.68 -6.20 9.65
C ILE A 65 12.00 -6.51 8.94
N SER A 66 12.68 -5.49 8.44
CA SER A 66 14.02 -5.62 7.87
C SER A 66 14.87 -4.38 8.16
N PRO A 67 16.08 -4.54 8.71
CA PRO A 67 16.66 -5.76 9.31
C PRO A 67 15.85 -6.29 10.52
N MET A 68 16.00 -7.58 10.85
CA MET A 68 15.21 -8.26 11.90
C MET A 68 15.47 -7.75 13.33
N ASP A 69 16.65 -7.21 13.56
CA ASP A 69 17.20 -6.78 14.85
C ASP A 69 17.36 -5.25 14.93
N ALA A 70 16.88 -4.50 13.93
CA ALA A 70 17.02 -3.04 13.86
C ALA A 70 16.36 -2.28 15.02
N ILE A 71 15.36 -2.88 15.69
CA ILE A 71 14.58 -2.27 16.78
C ILE A 71 14.14 -3.32 17.80
N SER A 72 13.84 -2.89 19.03
CA SER A 72 13.35 -3.77 20.10
C SER A 72 11.95 -4.34 19.84
N GLU A 73 11.57 -5.40 20.54
CA GLU A 73 10.22 -5.99 20.42
C GLU A 73 9.10 -5.02 20.83
N GLU A 74 9.35 -4.18 21.84
CA GLU A 74 8.41 -3.13 22.26
C GLU A 74 8.20 -2.12 21.13
N ARG A 75 9.30 -1.67 20.50
CA ARG A 75 9.22 -0.76 19.35
C ARG A 75 8.50 -1.41 18.16
N LYS A 76 8.74 -2.70 17.89
CA LYS A 76 8.00 -3.46 16.85
C LYS A 76 6.50 -3.47 17.15
N LYS A 77 6.12 -3.69 18.41
CA LYS A 77 4.72 -3.65 18.82
C LYS A 77 4.09 -2.28 18.58
N GLU A 78 4.76 -1.20 18.98
CA GLU A 78 4.28 0.17 18.76
C GLU A 78 4.04 0.47 17.27
N TYR A 79 4.97 0.09 16.40
CA TYR A 79 4.76 0.21 14.96
C TYR A 79 3.54 -0.59 14.49
N ARG A 80 3.42 -1.86 14.90
CA ARG A 80 2.31 -2.73 14.46
C ARG A 80 0.95 -2.21 14.93
N ASP A 81 0.88 -1.64 16.13
CA ASP A 81 -0.34 -1.00 16.63
C ASP A 81 -0.72 0.21 15.77
N LEU A 82 0.25 1.07 15.43
CA LEU A 82 0.02 2.21 14.52
C LEU A 82 -0.33 1.76 13.09
N LEU A 83 0.35 0.75 12.54
CA LEU A 83 0.03 0.21 11.22
C LEU A 83 -1.41 -0.30 11.16
N LYS A 84 -1.87 -0.98 12.22
CA LYS A 84 -3.23 -1.49 12.31
C LYS A 84 -4.24 -0.36 12.39
N GLU A 85 -4.01 0.63 13.26
CA GLU A 85 -4.87 1.80 13.42
C GLU A 85 -5.04 2.57 12.11
N LEU A 86 -3.93 2.83 11.43
CA LEU A 86 -3.89 3.61 10.19
C LEU A 86 -4.22 2.80 8.93
N LYS A 87 -4.53 1.50 9.08
CA LYS A 87 -4.81 0.55 8.00
C LYS A 87 -3.67 0.45 6.98
N ILE A 88 -2.43 0.59 7.44
CA ILE A 88 -1.22 0.48 6.64
C ILE A 88 -0.74 -0.98 6.68
N LYS A 89 -0.47 -1.57 5.51
CA LYS A 89 0.02 -2.95 5.39
C LYS A 89 1.52 -3.02 5.69
N GLN A 90 2.28 -2.08 5.16
CA GLN A 90 3.73 -1.99 5.34
C GLN A 90 4.24 -0.57 5.10
N ILE A 91 5.41 -0.29 5.67
CA ILE A 91 6.19 0.92 5.44
C ILE A 91 7.55 0.51 4.90
N LYS A 92 8.02 1.25 3.89
CA LYS A 92 9.36 1.13 3.35
C LYS A 92 10.01 2.50 3.33
N SER A 93 11.24 2.58 3.82
CA SER A 93 12.03 3.78 3.73
C SER A 93 13.09 3.67 2.63
N TYR A 94 13.41 4.83 2.07
CA TYR A 94 14.43 5.02 1.05
C TYR A 94 15.35 6.16 1.48
N ASP A 95 16.53 6.26 0.85
CA ASP A 95 17.44 7.39 0.99
C ASP A 95 17.74 7.76 2.45
N LYS A 96 18.03 6.75 3.29
CA LYS A 96 18.28 6.93 4.75
C LYS A 96 17.11 7.59 5.49
N ASN A 97 15.88 7.20 5.15
CA ASN A 97 14.63 7.64 5.77
C ASN A 97 14.25 9.09 5.43
N GLU A 98 14.78 9.63 4.31
CA GLU A 98 14.31 10.90 3.72
C GLU A 98 12.97 10.73 3.00
N ASN A 99 12.79 9.58 2.31
CA ASN A 99 11.55 9.23 1.63
C ASN A 99 10.94 7.99 2.28
N ILE A 100 9.67 8.07 2.67
CA ILE A 100 8.99 6.99 3.41
C ILE A 100 7.64 6.72 2.75
N ALA A 101 7.50 5.50 2.20
CA ALA A 101 6.29 5.02 1.56
C ALA A 101 5.48 4.16 2.54
N PHE A 102 4.18 4.46 2.64
CA PHE A 102 3.20 3.82 3.50
C PHE A 102 2.16 3.11 2.64
N ASN A 103 2.33 1.81 2.42
CA ASN A 103 1.48 1.05 1.50
C ASN A 103 0.20 0.62 2.22
N VAL A 104 -0.96 1.10 1.75
CA VAL A 104 -2.28 0.69 2.24
C VAL A 104 -2.84 -0.44 1.38
N TYR A 105 -2.58 -0.36 0.09
CA TYR A 105 -3.00 -1.34 -0.91
C TYR A 105 -1.79 -1.88 -1.66
N ALA A 106 -1.81 -3.19 -1.91
CA ALA A 106 -0.85 -3.88 -2.75
C ALA A 106 -1.50 -5.16 -3.25
N VAL A 107 -1.46 -5.38 -4.56
CA VAL A 107 -1.83 -6.64 -5.24
C VAL A 107 -0.78 -6.94 -6.30
N GLY A 108 -0.61 -8.20 -6.65
CA GLY A 108 0.36 -8.57 -7.68
C GLY A 108 0.97 -9.95 -7.46
N LEU A 109 1.55 -10.47 -8.54
CA LEU A 109 2.41 -11.65 -8.53
C LEU A 109 3.87 -11.18 -8.74
N SER A 110 4.83 -12.09 -8.72
CA SER A 110 6.27 -11.76 -8.71
C SER A 110 6.78 -10.86 -9.85
N VAL A 111 6.00 -10.63 -10.92
CA VAL A 111 6.39 -9.85 -12.10
C VAL A 111 5.48 -8.67 -12.39
N THR A 112 4.24 -8.66 -11.91
CA THR A 112 3.30 -7.54 -12.09
C THR A 112 2.57 -7.23 -10.80
N GLY A 113 2.30 -5.96 -10.55
CA GLY A 113 1.59 -5.56 -9.34
C GLY A 113 1.15 -4.12 -9.35
N ALA A 114 0.26 -3.79 -8.43
CA ALA A 114 -0.17 -2.43 -8.18
C ALA A 114 -0.12 -2.13 -6.69
N ALA A 115 0.26 -0.91 -6.33
CA ALA A 115 0.24 -0.44 -4.96
C ALA A 115 -0.33 0.97 -4.86
N LYS A 116 -1.02 1.26 -3.76
CA LYS A 116 -1.52 2.59 -3.44
C LYS A 116 -1.30 2.89 -1.98
N GLY A 117 -0.93 4.13 -1.68
CA GLY A 117 -0.64 4.52 -0.32
C GLY A 117 -0.27 6.00 -0.19
N TYR A 118 0.43 6.29 0.90
CA TYR A 118 0.98 7.61 1.18
C TYR A 118 2.48 7.60 0.96
N GLU A 119 3.03 8.74 0.59
CA GLU A 119 4.47 8.96 0.57
C GLU A 119 4.81 10.27 1.26
N TYR A 120 5.77 10.21 2.17
CA TYR A 120 6.40 11.37 2.75
C TYR A 120 7.75 11.58 2.08
N CYS A 121 7.93 12.76 1.48
CA CYS A 121 9.17 13.12 0.82
C CYS A 121 9.80 14.31 1.55
N GLU A 122 10.90 14.10 2.29
CA GLU A 122 11.58 15.18 3.03
C GLU A 122 12.01 16.31 2.09
N LYS A 123 12.51 15.93 0.92
CA LYS A 123 12.71 16.81 -0.23
C LYS A 123 11.46 16.74 -1.10
N GLN A 124 11.10 17.86 -1.72
CA GLN A 124 9.99 17.87 -2.68
C GLN A 124 10.20 16.79 -3.74
N ILE A 125 9.09 16.19 -4.19
CA ILE A 125 9.11 15.17 -5.25
C ILE A 125 9.94 15.68 -6.43
N PRO A 126 10.87 14.87 -6.97
CA PRO A 126 11.64 15.24 -8.15
C PRO A 126 10.73 15.74 -9.29
N ALA A 127 11.12 16.84 -9.94
CA ALA A 127 10.30 17.48 -10.97
C ALA A 127 9.97 16.61 -12.20
N HIS A 128 10.69 15.50 -12.38
CA HIS A 128 10.42 14.54 -13.45
C HIS A 128 9.30 13.55 -13.12
N LEU A 129 8.86 13.47 -11.85
CA LEU A 129 7.73 12.64 -11.45
C LEU A 129 6.44 13.43 -11.57
N GLU A 130 5.40 12.77 -12.08
CA GLU A 130 4.13 13.41 -12.40
C GLU A 130 3.27 13.56 -11.14
N VAL A 131 2.82 14.80 -10.89
CA VAL A 131 1.86 15.11 -9.84
C VAL A 131 0.53 15.46 -10.48
N VAL A 132 -0.47 14.61 -10.26
CA VAL A 132 -1.83 14.74 -10.78
C VAL A 132 -2.78 15.29 -9.71
N ARG A 133 -3.95 15.76 -10.15
CA ARG A 133 -4.99 16.27 -9.24
C ARG A 133 -5.83 15.16 -8.59
N ASN A 134 -5.99 14.04 -9.28
CA ASN A 134 -6.83 12.91 -8.86
C ASN A 134 -6.24 11.61 -9.43
N LEU A 135 -5.76 10.71 -8.57
CA LEU A 135 -5.15 9.44 -9.00
C LEU A 135 -6.22 8.45 -9.48
N ASP A 136 -7.44 8.51 -8.95
CA ASP A 136 -8.52 7.61 -9.35
C ASP A 136 -8.94 7.88 -10.81
N GLU A 137 -9.15 9.16 -11.16
CA GLU A 137 -9.48 9.55 -12.53
C GLU A 137 -8.33 9.27 -13.51
N ASP A 138 -7.10 9.57 -13.09
CA ASP A 138 -5.92 9.42 -13.94
C ASP A 138 -5.64 7.94 -14.23
N TYR A 139 -5.74 7.07 -13.22
CA TYR A 139 -5.61 5.63 -13.40
C TYR A 139 -6.64 5.05 -14.38
N GLN A 140 -7.91 5.50 -14.35
CA GLN A 140 -8.90 5.03 -15.31
C GLN A 140 -8.53 5.42 -16.74
N LYS A 141 -8.06 6.66 -16.96
CA LYS A 141 -7.64 7.13 -18.28
C LYS A 141 -6.43 6.37 -18.81
N GLU A 142 -5.44 6.09 -17.96
CA GLU A 142 -4.27 5.31 -18.37
C GLU A 142 -4.65 3.88 -18.75
N ARG A 143 -5.59 3.26 -18.02
CA ARG A 143 -6.11 1.93 -18.35
C ARG A 143 -6.90 1.83 -19.66
N GLU A 144 -7.36 2.95 -20.19
CA GLU A 144 -8.03 3.00 -21.50
C GLU A 144 -7.03 3.02 -22.67
N LYS A 145 -5.73 3.20 -22.39
CA LYS A 145 -4.66 3.14 -23.39
C LYS A 145 -4.26 1.69 -23.65
N ASP A 146 -3.95 1.37 -24.91
CA ASP A 146 -3.48 0.04 -25.34
C ASP A 146 -1.94 -0.07 -25.25
N GLU A 147 -1.36 0.45 -24.15
CA GLU A 147 0.09 0.53 -23.92
C GLU A 147 0.47 -0.15 -22.59
N PRO A 148 1.69 -0.72 -22.45
CA PRO A 148 2.17 -1.27 -21.18
C PRO A 148 2.16 -0.22 -20.07
N LEU A 149 1.55 -0.54 -18.93
CA LEU A 149 1.23 0.45 -17.91
C LEU A 149 2.33 0.53 -16.84
N ALA A 150 3.48 1.11 -17.18
CA ALA A 150 4.45 1.56 -16.18
C ALA A 150 3.97 2.89 -15.57
N TYR A 151 3.28 2.81 -14.44
CA TYR A 151 2.55 3.95 -13.87
C TYR A 151 3.04 4.22 -12.46
N TYR A 152 3.70 5.35 -12.22
CA TYR A 152 4.00 5.81 -10.87
C TYR A 152 3.73 7.31 -10.75
N LYS A 153 2.57 7.64 -10.20
CA LYS A 153 2.09 9.02 -10.12
C LYS A 153 1.70 9.40 -8.69
N PHE A 154 1.73 10.70 -8.45
CA PHE A 154 1.51 11.28 -7.14
C PHE A 154 0.34 12.25 -7.14
N ARG A 155 -0.31 12.39 -5.99
CA ARG A 155 -1.24 13.49 -5.72
C ARG A 155 -0.82 14.17 -4.43
N HIS A 156 -0.58 15.47 -4.47
CA HIS A 156 -0.23 16.23 -3.27
C HIS A 156 -1.40 16.27 -2.28
N ILE A 157 -1.10 16.10 -0.99
CA ILE A 157 -2.06 16.24 0.11
C ILE A 157 -1.80 17.55 0.84
N GLU A 158 -0.64 17.66 1.49
CA GLU A 158 -0.19 18.85 2.22
C GLU A 158 1.30 18.77 2.57
N GLY A 159 2.00 19.90 2.58
CA GLY A 159 3.43 19.94 2.93
C GLY A 159 4.23 18.91 2.12
N ASN A 160 4.88 17.98 2.81
CA ASN A 160 5.71 16.93 2.24
C ASN A 160 4.96 15.60 2.04
N TRP A 161 3.63 15.59 2.15
CA TRP A 161 2.79 14.40 2.04
C TRP A 161 2.07 14.32 0.70
N TYR A 162 2.12 13.13 0.12
CA TYR A 162 1.50 12.78 -1.14
C TYR A 162 0.74 11.46 -0.99
N LEU A 163 -0.28 11.27 -1.81
CA LEU A 163 -0.70 9.94 -2.21
C LEU A 163 0.18 9.49 -3.38
N TYR A 164 0.41 8.20 -3.47
CA TYR A 164 1.01 7.59 -4.66
C TYR A 164 0.14 6.42 -5.14
N TYR A 165 0.25 6.15 -6.44
CA TYR A 165 -0.22 4.90 -7.04
C TYR A 165 0.86 4.39 -7.99
N SER A 166 1.24 3.13 -7.83
CA SER A 166 2.22 2.44 -8.67
C SER A 166 1.60 1.23 -9.35
N VAL A 167 1.99 0.98 -10.60
CA VAL A 167 1.79 -0.28 -11.33
C VAL A 167 3.10 -0.67 -11.97
N ASP A 168 3.50 -1.90 -11.71
CA ASP A 168 4.61 -2.59 -12.35
C ASP A 168 3.99 -3.63 -13.30
N ASP A 169 4.38 -3.60 -14.58
CA ASP A 169 3.93 -4.49 -15.66
C ASP A 169 5.14 -5.19 -16.31
#